data_AF-A0A382KZF1-F1
#
_entry.id   AF-A0A382KZF1-F1
#
_cell.length_a   1.000
_cell.length_b   1.000
_cell.length_c   1.000
_cell.angle_alpha   90.00
_cell.angle_beta   90.00
_cell.angle_gamma   90.00
#
_symmetry.space_group_name_H-M   'P 1'
#
loop_
_entity.id
_entity.type
_entity.pdbx_description
1 polymer ?
#
loop_
_entity_poly.entity_id
_entity_poly.type
_entity_poly.pdbx_seq_one_letter_code
_entity_poly.pdbx_strand_id
1 'polypeptide(L)'
;MQSLLSTNNLSQSDRIHLCFALAKVNENLGNQDEYFKFLHEGNRLRKQELNYSLDSSKNLSSTVKKMFSSPPSLSYKPSTIRPIFIVGMPRSGTTLVEQIISSHYAVYGAGELNTLANLIEPILKDDLAHNKNGLTKKSFLSIRQQYLDSLSGFNV
;
A
#
# COMPACT_ATOMS: atom_id res chain seq x y z
N MET A 1 15.71 -27.10 -3.38
CA MET A 1 14.93 -26.01 -4.02
C MET A 1 14.53 -26.33 -5.45
N GLN A 2 15.46 -26.63 -6.38
CA GLN A 2 15.08 -26.98 -7.76
C GLN A 2 14.12 -28.17 -7.84
N SER A 3 14.40 -29.26 -7.09
CA SER A 3 13.48 -30.41 -7.00
C SER A 3 12.08 -30.03 -6.52
N LEU A 4 11.95 -29.07 -5.59
CA LEU A 4 10.63 -28.58 -5.14
C LEU A 4 9.92 -27.84 -6.26
N LEU A 5 10.62 -26.97 -7.00
CA LEU A 5 10.05 -26.22 -8.13
C LEU A 5 9.53 -27.15 -9.24
N SER A 6 10.14 -28.33 -9.41
CA SER A 6 9.70 -29.36 -10.36
C SER A 6 8.43 -30.12 -9.94
N THR A 7 7.97 -30.00 -8.68
CA THR A 7 6.72 -30.64 -8.23
C THR A 7 5.50 -29.83 -8.65
N ASN A 8 4.36 -30.48 -8.92
CA ASN A 8 3.12 -29.79 -9.30
C ASN A 8 2.27 -29.28 -8.13
N ASN A 9 2.66 -29.56 -6.89
CA ASN A 9 1.83 -29.30 -5.71
C ASN A 9 2.09 -27.94 -5.02
N LEU A 10 2.79 -27.03 -5.70
CA LEU A 10 3.12 -25.72 -5.16
C LEU A 10 2.10 -24.67 -5.60
N SER A 11 1.72 -23.79 -4.67
CA SER A 11 0.97 -22.58 -5.02
C SER A 11 1.80 -21.70 -5.96
N GLN A 12 1.13 -20.83 -6.72
CA GLN A 12 1.82 -19.87 -7.59
C GLN A 12 2.76 -18.96 -6.77
N SER A 13 2.33 -18.54 -5.58
CA SER A 13 3.13 -17.71 -4.67
C SER A 13 4.40 -18.43 -4.22
N ASP A 14 4.30 -19.72 -3.85
CA ASP A 14 5.47 -20.52 -3.47
C ASP A 14 6.46 -20.69 -4.62
N ARG A 15 5.96 -20.87 -5.85
CA ARG A 15 6.82 -20.92 -7.05
C ARG A 15 7.55 -19.61 -7.27
N ILE A 16 6.88 -18.47 -7.11
CA ILE A 16 7.48 -17.14 -7.22
C ILE A 16 8.61 -16.99 -6.19
N HIS A 17 8.34 -17.30 -4.93
CA HIS A 17 9.34 -17.23 -3.86
C HIS A 17 10.53 -18.17 -4.11
N LEU A 18 10.28 -19.40 -4.56
CA LEU A 18 11.36 -20.34 -4.91
C LEU A 18 12.21 -19.86 -6.08
N CYS A 19 11.62 -19.22 -7.09
CA CYS A 19 12.36 -18.63 -8.19
C CYS A 19 13.28 -17.51 -7.69
N PHE A 20 12.80 -16.60 -6.84
CA PHE A 20 13.66 -15.54 -6.28
C PHE A 20 14.74 -16.09 -5.34
N ALA A 21 14.44 -17.12 -4.56
CA ALA A 21 15.44 -17.79 -3.72
C ALA A 21 16.54 -18.46 -4.57
N LEU A 22 16.17 -19.16 -5.65
CA LEU A 22 17.12 -19.77 -6.58
C LEU A 22 17.93 -18.74 -7.35
N ALA A 23 17.33 -17.61 -7.74
CA ALA A 23 18.05 -16.49 -8.30
C ALA A 23 19.11 -16.00 -7.30
N LYS A 24 18.74 -15.74 -6.05
CA LYS A 24 19.68 -15.25 -5.03
C LYS A 24 20.84 -16.22 -4.77
N VAL A 25 20.57 -17.53 -4.76
CA VAL A 25 21.63 -18.54 -4.62
C VAL A 25 22.58 -18.52 -5.82
N ASN A 26 22.06 -18.47 -7.04
CA ASN A 26 22.91 -18.46 -8.24
C ASN A 26 23.70 -17.15 -8.40
N GLU A 27 23.15 -16.01 -7.96
CA GLU A 27 23.88 -14.75 -7.85
C GLU A 27 25.09 -14.90 -6.93
N ASN A 28 24.89 -15.47 -5.73
CA ASN A 28 25.97 -15.67 -4.76
C ASN A 28 27.03 -16.69 -5.23
N LEU A 29 26.65 -17.66 -6.06
CA LEU A 29 27.56 -18.65 -6.64
C LEU A 29 28.27 -18.17 -7.91
N GLY A 30 27.93 -16.98 -8.43
CA GLY A 30 28.49 -16.46 -9.68
C GLY A 30 27.91 -17.09 -10.95
N ASN A 31 26.83 -17.87 -10.84
CA ASN A 31 26.17 -18.54 -11.98
C ASN A 31 25.21 -17.57 -12.68
N GLN A 32 25.73 -16.68 -13.52
CA GLN A 32 24.96 -15.60 -14.13
C GLN A 32 23.75 -16.09 -14.96
N ASP A 33 23.93 -17.12 -15.78
CA ASP A 33 22.85 -17.62 -16.65
C ASP A 33 21.67 -18.17 -15.84
N GLU A 34 21.95 -18.99 -14.82
CA GLU A 34 20.91 -19.54 -13.95
C GLU A 34 20.29 -18.45 -13.06
N TYR A 35 21.06 -17.45 -12.63
CA TYR A 35 20.53 -16.28 -11.91
C TYR A 35 19.44 -15.58 -12.73
N PHE A 36 19.74 -15.19 -13.96
CA PHE A 36 18.78 -14.47 -14.81
C PHE A 36 17.59 -15.35 -15.17
N LYS A 37 17.81 -16.64 -15.45
CA LYS A 37 16.73 -17.60 -15.72
C LYS A 37 15.70 -17.64 -14.59
N PHE A 38 16.14 -17.83 -13.34
CA PHE A 38 15.22 -17.87 -12.21
C PHE A 38 14.63 -16.50 -11.87
N LEU A 39 15.39 -15.42 -12.02
CA LEU A 39 14.89 -14.06 -11.82
C LEU A 39 13.78 -13.70 -12.81
N HIS A 40 13.98 -13.99 -14.10
CA HIS A 40 13.00 -13.74 -15.14
C HIS A 40 11.73 -14.57 -14.93
N GLU A 41 11.87 -15.85 -14.57
CA GLU A 41 10.70 -16.70 -14.30
C GLU A 41 9.91 -16.22 -13.07
N GLY A 42 10.59 -15.87 -11.98
CA GLY A 42 9.95 -15.28 -10.80
C GLY A 42 9.21 -13.99 -11.13
N ASN A 43 9.83 -13.09 -11.90
CA ASN A 43 9.20 -11.84 -12.34
C ASN A 43 8.01 -12.08 -13.28
N ARG A 44 8.09 -13.07 -14.19
CA ARG A 44 7.00 -13.43 -15.10
C ARG A 44 5.79 -13.92 -14.31
N LEU A 45 5.99 -14.84 -13.37
CA LEU A 45 4.94 -15.37 -12.51
C LEU A 45 4.36 -14.29 -11.61
N ARG A 46 5.20 -13.43 -11.01
CA ARG A 46 4.76 -12.31 -10.17
C ARG A 46 3.94 -11.29 -10.97
N LYS A 47 4.31 -11.00 -12.21
CA LYS A 47 3.52 -10.14 -13.10
C LYS A 47 2.14 -10.73 -13.39
N GLN A 48 2.06 -12.04 -13.59
CA GLN A 48 0.78 -12.75 -13.78
C GLN A 48 -0.09 -12.68 -12.52
N GLU A 49 0.49 -12.95 -11.34
CA GLU A 49 -0.19 -12.89 -10.05
C GLU A 49 -0.71 -11.48 -9.72
N LEU A 50 0.08 -10.43 -10.02
CA LEU A 50 -0.32 -9.04 -9.81
C LEU A 50 -1.48 -8.60 -10.70
N ASN A 51 -1.68 -9.28 -11.86
CA ASN A 51 -2.68 -8.91 -12.87
C ASN A 51 -2.71 -7.40 -13.17
N TYR A 52 -1.53 -6.78 -13.23
CA TYR A 52 -1.40 -5.33 -13.32
C TYR A 52 -1.87 -4.80 -14.69
N SER A 53 -2.67 -3.74 -14.67
CA SER A 53 -3.07 -2.99 -15.86
C SER A 53 -2.82 -1.49 -15.67
N LEU A 54 -2.16 -0.88 -16.66
CA LEU A 54 -1.99 0.57 -16.75
C LEU A 54 -3.34 1.29 -16.81
N ASP A 55 -4.30 0.73 -17.53
CA ASP A 55 -5.63 1.31 -17.67
C ASP A 55 -6.40 1.26 -16.35
N SER A 56 -6.29 0.16 -15.59
CA SER A 56 -6.86 0.09 -14.23
C SER A 56 -6.27 1.17 -13.32
N SER A 57 -4.95 1.42 -13.41
CA SER A 57 -4.29 2.46 -12.61
C SER A 57 -4.74 3.88 -13.00
N LYS A 58 -4.88 4.14 -14.30
CA LYS A 58 -5.40 5.42 -14.83
C LYS A 58 -6.85 5.64 -14.42
N ASN A 59 -7.68 4.60 -14.51
CA ASN A 59 -9.09 4.65 -14.14
C ASN A 59 -9.25 4.94 -12.64
N LEU A 60 -8.51 4.24 -11.78
CA LEU A 60 -8.50 4.50 -10.34
C LEU A 60 -8.13 5.96 -10.05
N SER A 61 -7.05 6.46 -10.64
CA SER A 61 -6.60 7.85 -10.46
C SER A 61 -7.64 8.87 -10.92
N SER A 62 -8.32 8.60 -12.05
CA SER A 62 -9.40 9.44 -12.58
C SER A 62 -10.63 9.44 -11.66
N THR A 63 -11.04 8.27 -11.15
CA THR A 63 -12.16 8.15 -10.23
C THR A 63 -11.89 8.89 -8.93
N VAL A 64 -10.70 8.72 -8.34
CA VAL A 64 -10.31 9.45 -7.12
C VAL A 64 -10.36 10.96 -7.38
N LYS A 65 -9.81 11.46 -8.49
CA LYS A 65 -9.90 12.89 -8.83
C LYS A 65 -11.34 13.37 -8.91
N LYS A 66 -12.23 12.63 -9.60
CA LYS A 66 -13.65 12.99 -9.73
C LYS A 66 -14.38 13.01 -8.38
N MET A 67 -14.11 12.03 -7.52
CA MET A 67 -14.71 11.90 -6.20
C MET A 67 -14.40 13.10 -5.30
N PHE A 68 -13.20 13.68 -5.43
CA PHE A 68 -12.76 14.82 -4.65
C PHE A 68 -12.85 16.17 -5.39
N SER A 69 -13.48 16.23 -6.57
CA SER A 69 -13.69 17.49 -7.30
C SER A 69 -14.59 18.49 -6.56
N SER A 70 -15.48 17.99 -5.69
CA SER A 70 -16.37 18.82 -4.86
C SER A 70 -16.47 18.21 -3.46
N PRO A 71 -15.46 18.41 -2.59
CA PRO A 71 -15.45 17.80 -1.27
C PRO A 71 -16.57 18.42 -0.40
N PRO A 72 -17.24 17.61 0.44
CA PRO A 72 -18.30 18.13 1.30
C PRO A 72 -17.73 19.09 2.35
N SER A 73 -18.48 20.14 2.67
CA SER A 73 -18.18 20.97 3.84
C SER A 73 -18.40 20.16 5.13
N LEU A 74 -17.31 19.97 5.87
CA LEU A 74 -17.29 19.19 7.10
C LEU A 74 -17.20 20.14 8.31
N SER A 75 -18.07 19.91 9.30
CA SER A 75 -17.94 20.48 10.63
C SER A 75 -17.65 19.33 11.58
N TYR A 76 -16.61 19.47 12.38
CA TYR A 76 -16.12 18.45 13.31
C TYR A 76 -15.57 19.11 14.57
N LYS A 77 -15.66 18.41 15.70
CA LYS A 77 -15.07 18.87 16.95
C LYS A 77 -13.54 18.80 16.87
N PRO A 78 -12.80 19.77 17.44
CA PRO A 78 -11.36 19.68 17.56
C PRO A 78 -10.93 18.37 18.24
N SER A 79 -9.78 17.84 17.83
CA SER A 79 -9.14 16.66 18.43
C SER A 79 -7.90 17.10 19.19
N THR A 80 -7.61 16.42 20.31
CA THR A 80 -6.35 16.57 21.03
C THR A 80 -5.19 16.07 20.18
N ILE A 81 -5.37 14.91 19.54
CA ILE A 81 -4.40 14.33 18.59
C ILE A 81 -4.47 15.11 17.28
N ARG A 82 -3.31 15.58 16.79
CA ARG A 82 -3.15 16.34 15.55
C ARG A 82 -2.23 15.59 14.57
N PRO A 83 -2.79 14.78 13.65
CA PRO A 83 -1.97 14.05 12.70
C PRO A 83 -1.25 14.98 11.71
N ILE A 84 0.02 14.69 11.44
CA ILE A 84 0.80 15.31 10.35
C ILE A 84 0.94 14.26 9.26
N PHE A 85 0.40 14.55 8.07
CA PHE A 85 0.54 13.66 6.91
C PHE A 85 1.74 14.08 6.06
N ILE A 86 2.69 13.17 5.87
CA ILE A 86 3.78 13.33 4.92
C ILE A 86 3.35 12.65 3.61
N VAL A 87 3.21 13.43 2.54
CA VAL A 87 2.76 12.93 1.24
C VAL A 87 3.89 13.07 0.23
N GLY A 88 4.22 11.97 -0.44
CA GLY A 88 5.26 11.93 -1.47
C GLY A 88 5.23 10.64 -2.26
N MET A 89 6.00 10.59 -3.35
CA MET A 89 6.16 9.37 -4.14
C MET A 89 7.02 8.34 -3.38
N PRO A 90 6.84 7.03 -3.62
CA PRO A 90 7.78 6.03 -3.11
C PRO A 90 9.23 6.40 -3.47
N ARG A 91 10.15 6.23 -2.51
CA ARG A 91 11.58 6.56 -2.66
C ARG A 91 11.92 8.06 -2.82
N SER A 92 11.02 8.96 -2.41
CA SER A 92 11.26 10.42 -2.38
C SER A 92 11.80 10.97 -1.05
N GLY A 93 12.19 10.10 -0.11
CA GLY A 93 12.74 10.51 1.19
C GLY A 93 11.68 10.85 2.25
N THR A 94 10.45 10.36 2.13
CA THR A 94 9.38 10.56 3.14
C THR A 94 9.79 10.09 4.53
N THR A 95 10.52 8.97 4.64
CA THR A 95 11.08 8.48 5.91
C THR A 95 12.07 9.46 6.53
N LEU A 96 12.92 10.11 5.72
CA LEU A 96 13.86 11.11 6.22
C LEU A 96 13.11 12.35 6.73
N VAL A 97 12.08 12.79 6.01
CA VAL A 97 11.22 13.91 6.44
C VAL A 97 10.53 13.57 7.78
N GLU A 98 10.02 12.35 7.94
CA GLU A 98 9.44 11.89 9.21
C GLU A 98 10.45 11.95 10.34
N GLN A 99 11.67 11.43 10.13
CA GLN A 99 12.73 11.44 11.13
C GLN A 99 13.12 12.88 11.54
N ILE A 100 13.17 13.81 10.59
CA ILE A 100 13.44 15.23 10.88
C ILE A 100 12.33 15.81 11.75
N ILE A 101 11.06 15.60 11.41
CA ILE A 101 9.93 16.19 12.15
C ILE A 101 9.78 15.52 13.54
N SER A 102 9.90 14.20 13.62
CA SER A 102 9.79 13.44 14.88
C SER A 102 10.99 13.59 15.82
N SER A 103 12.06 14.27 15.39
CA SER A 103 13.14 14.70 16.29
C SER A 103 12.68 15.77 17.30
N HIS A 104 11.55 16.44 17.05
CA HIS A 104 10.98 17.42 17.95
C HIS A 104 10.17 16.73 19.08
N TYR A 105 10.40 17.12 20.34
CA TYR A 105 9.81 16.47 21.52
C TYR A 105 8.27 16.42 21.54
N ALA A 106 7.61 17.36 20.86
CA ALA A 106 6.15 17.43 20.75
C ALA A 106 5.57 16.62 19.57
N VAL A 107 6.40 15.86 18.84
CA VAL A 107 5.99 15.09 17.66
C VAL A 107 6.38 13.63 17.83
N TYR A 108 5.42 12.74 17.66
CA TYR A 108 5.62 11.30 17.67
C TYR A 108 5.71 10.75 16.23
N GLY A 109 6.78 10.00 15.93
CA GLY A 109 6.95 9.29 14.67
C GLY A 109 6.15 7.98 14.67
N ALA A 110 5.04 7.93 13.95
CA ALA A 110 4.14 6.77 13.93
C ALA A 110 4.47 5.74 12.82
N GLY A 111 5.48 6.01 11.97
CA GLY A 111 5.86 5.14 10.86
C GLY A 111 4.80 5.04 9.76
N GLU A 112 4.89 3.96 8.97
CA GLU A 112 3.97 3.69 7.86
C GLU A 112 2.71 2.94 8.33
N LEU A 113 1.69 3.71 8.72
CA LEU A 113 0.40 3.14 9.16
C LEU A 113 -0.52 2.80 7.98
N ASN A 114 -0.97 1.54 7.91
CA ASN A 114 -1.96 1.10 6.92
C ASN A 114 -3.41 1.45 7.30
N THR A 115 -3.65 2.03 8.48
CA THR A 115 -5.01 2.22 9.01
C THR A 115 -5.91 3.03 8.09
N LEU A 116 -5.41 4.15 7.56
CA LEU A 116 -6.22 5.00 6.68
C LEU A 116 -6.57 4.28 5.37
N ALA A 117 -5.62 3.52 4.81
CA ALA A 117 -5.87 2.72 3.61
C ALA A 117 -6.94 1.64 3.87
N ASN A 118 -6.84 0.92 4.98
CA ASN A 118 -7.79 -0.11 5.38
C ASN A 118 -9.20 0.44 5.62
N LEU A 119 -9.32 1.67 6.12
CA LEU A 119 -10.62 2.34 6.33
C LEU A 119 -11.26 2.82 5.02
N ILE A 120 -10.44 3.25 4.06
CA ILE A 120 -10.91 3.85 2.80
C ILE A 120 -11.21 2.77 1.74
N GLU A 121 -10.43 1.70 1.69
CA GLU A 121 -10.52 0.68 0.63
C GLU A 121 -11.94 0.08 0.46
N PRO A 122 -12.66 -0.33 1.53
CA PRO A 122 -14.01 -0.86 1.40
C PRO A 122 -14.99 0.17 0.82
N ILE A 123 -14.82 1.45 1.17
CA ILE A 123 -15.69 2.54 0.72
C ILE A 123 -15.46 2.83 -0.76
N LEU A 124 -14.19 2.85 -1.20
CA LEU A 124 -13.86 3.00 -2.61
C LEU A 124 -14.40 1.84 -3.45
N LYS A 125 -14.31 0.59 -2.94
CA LYS A 125 -14.87 -0.58 -3.63
C LYS A 125 -16.39 -0.50 -3.76
N ASP A 126 -17.10 -0.09 -2.70
CA ASP A 126 -18.56 0.08 -2.72
C ASP A 126 -18.99 1.17 -3.72
N ASP A 127 -18.33 2.33 -3.71
CA ASP A 127 -18.63 3.44 -4.64
C ASP A 127 -18.34 3.05 -6.10
N LEU A 128 -17.23 2.35 -6.35
CA LEU A 128 -16.87 1.83 -7.67
C LEU A 128 -17.85 0.77 -8.17
N ALA A 129 -18.37 -0.09 -7.28
CA ALA A 129 -19.31 -1.14 -7.63
C ALA A 129 -20.74 -0.63 -7.87
N HIS A 130 -21.14 0.43 -7.17
CA HIS A 130 -22.52 0.92 -7.17
C HIS A 130 -22.72 2.27 -7.87
N ASN A 131 -21.68 2.85 -8.50
CA ASN A 131 -21.72 4.18 -9.13
C ASN A 131 -22.36 5.25 -8.21
N LYS A 132 -22.12 5.16 -6.91
CA LYS A 132 -22.63 6.15 -5.96
C LYS A 132 -21.89 7.47 -6.15
N ASN A 133 -22.60 8.58 -5.96
CA ASN A 133 -22.08 9.94 -6.09
C ASN A 133 -21.19 10.34 -4.90
N GLY A 134 -20.14 9.57 -4.65
CA GLY A 134 -19.01 9.92 -3.80
C GLY A 134 -19.22 9.80 -2.29
N LEU A 135 -18.13 10.10 -1.59
CA LEU A 135 -18.02 10.02 -0.14
C LEU A 135 -19.01 10.98 0.56
N THR A 136 -19.98 10.41 1.26
CA THR A 136 -20.93 11.20 2.06
C THR A 136 -20.25 11.86 3.26
N LYS A 137 -20.84 12.94 3.77
CA LYS A 137 -20.43 13.56 5.04
C LYS A 137 -20.32 12.55 6.19
N LYS A 138 -21.23 11.57 6.26
CA LYS A 138 -21.22 10.50 7.26
C LYS A 138 -19.99 9.60 7.10
N SER A 139 -19.61 9.26 5.87
CA SER A 139 -18.42 8.47 5.58
C SER A 139 -17.15 9.18 6.05
N PHE A 140 -16.99 10.47 5.73
CA PHE A 140 -15.84 11.26 6.19
C PHE A 140 -15.74 11.35 7.72
N LEU A 141 -16.85 11.60 8.42
CA LEU A 141 -16.86 11.68 9.87
C LEU A 141 -16.54 10.32 10.51
N SER A 142 -17.02 9.22 9.92
CA SER A 142 -16.71 7.86 10.36
C SER A 142 -15.22 7.53 10.19
N ILE A 143 -14.64 7.81 9.00
CA ILE A 143 -13.20 7.62 8.74
C ILE A 143 -12.37 8.43 9.74
N ARG A 144 -12.73 9.70 9.95
CA ARG A 144 -12.05 10.59 10.90
C ARG A 144 -12.05 10.00 12.31
N GLN A 145 -13.20 9.55 12.79
CA GLN A 145 -13.31 9.01 14.15
C GLN A 145 -12.47 7.74 14.31
N GLN A 146 -12.64 6.77 13.40
CA GLN A 146 -11.91 5.51 13.45
C GLN A 146 -10.39 5.71 13.32
N TYR A 147 -9.95 6.66 12.49
CA TYR A 147 -8.54 6.99 12.38
C TYR A 147 -8.00 7.58 13.70
N LEU A 148 -8.71 8.53 14.32
CA LEU A 148 -8.31 9.09 15.62
C LEU A 148 -8.30 8.05 16.73
N ASP A 149 -9.30 7.16 16.77
CA ASP A 149 -9.37 6.06 17.73
C ASP A 149 -8.16 5.13 17.57
N SER A 150 -7.74 4.84 16.34
CA SER A 150 -6.55 4.03 16.10
C SER A 150 -5.25 4.68 16.60
N LEU A 151 -5.18 6.02 16.56
CA LEU A 151 -4.02 6.77 17.03
C LEU A 151 -3.99 6.88 18.56
N SER A 152 -5.13 6.74 19.23
CA SER A 152 -5.20 6.81 20.70
C SER A 152 -4.40 5.71 21.42
N GLY A 153 -4.04 4.63 20.72
CA GLY A 153 -3.18 3.56 21.24
C GLY A 153 -1.69 3.91 21.27
N PHE A 154 -1.27 5.01 20.64
CA PHE A 154 0.08 5.53 20.80
C PHE A 154 0.16 6.32 22.11
N ASN A 155 1.18 6.05 22.93
CA ASN A 155 1.45 6.81 24.15
C ASN A 155 2.05 8.18 23.78
N VAL A 156 1.22 9.05 23.22
CA VAL A 156 1.56 10.43 22.82
C VAL A 156 0.94 11.44 23.76
#